data_AF-A0A927IZK8-F1
#
_entry.id   AF-A0A927IZK8-F1
#
_cell.length_a   1.000
_cell.length_b   1.000
_cell.length_c   1.000
_cell.angle_alpha   90.00
_cell.angle_beta   90.00
_cell.angle_gamma   90.00
#
_symmetry.space_group_name_H-M   'P 1'
#
loop_
_entity.id
_entity.type
_entity.pdbx_description
1 polymer ?
#
loop_
_entity_poly.entity_id
_entity_poly.type
_entity_poly.pdbx_seq_one_letter_code
_entity_poly.pdbx_strand_id
1 'polypeptide(L)'
;MPTFPTTHPVPVVVEVPFANVHVVAGEREDVVVTVLPTDPTKSGSVRAAQDVRVERDGDAVTITYPGSWKQFVLPFAAGTANVTVELPAGSDVRGKAGALLAEGALGVVDMTLSAGDARLDDVDRLTLKVSAGSAVVGRALGTTDIKVGAGSVRVGEIAGDGTIRASNGTTTVGSVTGSLEVVGAHGDIALGRVRGAVVARSAHAGIQVNDLESGSVSLTTSFGSIEIGVPEGVAAHLDVASEHGSVRNRLTPTAGPVEDEATAEVRATTGYGDIVVRRP
;
A
#
# COMPACT_ATOMS: atom_id res chain seq x y z
N MET A 1 29.58 1.22 -10.21
CA MET A 1 28.88 0.13 -9.51
C MET A 1 29.66 -0.20 -8.25
N PRO A 2 29.37 0.46 -7.12
CA PRO A 2 29.89 0.05 -5.82
C PRO A 2 29.24 -1.25 -5.32
N THR A 3 30.05 -2.09 -4.68
CA THR A 3 29.65 -3.38 -4.08
C THR A 3 30.16 -3.46 -2.65
N PHE A 4 29.33 -3.92 -1.73
CA PHE A 4 29.59 -3.94 -0.30
C PHE A 4 29.27 -5.32 0.28
N PRO A 5 30.24 -6.06 0.87
CA PRO A 5 29.95 -7.36 1.47
C PRO A 5 29.13 -7.21 2.75
N THR A 6 28.18 -8.12 3.00
CA THR A 6 27.37 -8.16 4.22
C THR A 6 26.98 -9.58 4.60
N THR A 7 26.95 -9.89 5.89
CA THR A 7 26.54 -11.20 6.42
C THR A 7 25.10 -11.21 6.94
N HIS A 8 24.44 -10.04 6.96
CA HIS A 8 23.10 -9.85 7.52
C HIS A 8 22.30 -8.84 6.68
N PRO A 9 20.95 -8.79 6.84
CA PRO A 9 20.14 -7.72 6.30
C PRO A 9 20.66 -6.34 6.73
N VAL A 10 20.68 -5.39 5.80
CA VAL A 10 21.28 -4.06 6.04
C VAL A 10 20.26 -2.93 5.92
N PRO A 11 20.47 -1.80 6.63
CA PRO A 11 19.69 -0.60 6.39
C PRO A 11 20.21 0.14 5.15
N VAL A 12 19.31 0.45 4.22
CA VAL A 12 19.58 1.27 3.04
C VAL A 12 18.78 2.58 3.12
N VAL A 13 19.49 3.70 3.03
CA VAL A 13 18.89 5.04 2.98
C VAL A 13 18.98 5.58 1.56
N VAL A 14 17.85 6.03 1.01
CA VAL A 14 17.72 6.44 -0.38
C VAL A 14 17.13 7.85 -0.42
N GLU A 15 17.95 8.86 -0.67
CA GLU A 15 17.56 10.28 -0.76
C GLU A 15 17.79 10.80 -2.18
N VAL A 16 16.94 10.33 -3.11
CA VAL A 16 16.99 10.64 -4.54
C VAL A 16 15.57 10.95 -5.07
N PRO A 17 14.94 12.06 -4.64
CA PRO A 17 13.50 12.31 -4.79
C PRO A 17 12.96 12.42 -6.24
N PHE A 18 13.85 12.38 -7.24
CA PHE A 18 13.54 12.44 -8.68
C PHE A 18 13.89 11.14 -9.42
N ALA A 19 14.56 10.19 -8.75
CA ALA A 19 15.06 8.97 -9.39
C ALA A 19 14.03 7.84 -9.30
N ASN A 20 14.09 6.94 -10.28
CA ASN A 20 13.40 5.65 -10.18
C ASN A 20 14.30 4.70 -9.40
N VAL A 21 13.77 4.14 -8.33
CA VAL A 21 14.50 3.21 -7.47
C VAL A 21 13.97 1.80 -7.68
N HIS A 22 14.85 0.88 -7.98
CA HIS A 22 14.56 -0.55 -8.10
C HIS A 22 15.34 -1.31 -7.04
N VAL A 23 14.64 -1.89 -6.07
CA VAL A 23 15.22 -2.73 -5.03
C VAL A 23 14.96 -4.18 -5.37
N VAL A 24 16.00 -5.01 -5.36
CA VAL A 24 15.93 -6.46 -5.54
C VAL A 24 16.46 -7.12 -4.29
N ALA A 25 15.54 -7.67 -3.49
CA ALA A 25 15.83 -8.38 -2.27
C ALA A 25 15.84 -9.90 -2.52
N GLY A 26 16.96 -10.55 -2.21
CA GLY A 26 17.11 -11.99 -2.46
C GLY A 26 18.16 -12.66 -1.57
N GLU A 27 18.43 -13.92 -1.84
CA GLU A 27 19.46 -14.70 -1.16
C GLU A 27 20.85 -14.27 -1.66
N ARG A 28 21.48 -13.34 -0.93
CA ARG A 28 22.81 -12.80 -1.24
C ARG A 28 23.51 -12.27 0.00
N GLU A 29 24.82 -12.14 -0.10
CA GLU A 29 25.73 -11.70 0.98
C GLU A 29 26.45 -10.38 0.62
N ASP A 30 25.84 -9.59 -0.27
CA ASP A 30 26.38 -8.30 -0.69
C ASP A 30 25.27 -7.31 -1.01
N VAL A 31 25.63 -6.03 -0.98
CA VAL A 31 24.83 -4.95 -1.54
C VAL A 31 25.53 -4.38 -2.75
N VAL A 32 24.83 -4.38 -3.89
CA VAL A 32 25.28 -3.78 -5.13
C VAL A 32 24.39 -2.59 -5.45
N VAL A 33 25.00 -1.44 -5.73
CA VAL A 33 24.26 -0.27 -6.19
C VAL A 33 24.69 0.07 -7.62
N THR A 34 23.72 0.11 -8.52
CA THR A 34 23.92 0.49 -9.92
C THR A 34 23.16 1.77 -10.19
N VAL A 35 23.88 2.82 -10.58
CA VAL A 35 23.28 4.10 -10.95
C VAL A 35 23.51 4.34 -12.43
N LEU A 36 22.41 4.48 -13.17
CA LEU A 36 22.44 4.72 -14.62
C LEU A 36 21.56 5.93 -14.97
N PRO A 37 21.91 6.69 -16.02
CA PRO A 37 21.00 7.70 -16.54
C PRO A 37 19.75 7.02 -17.11
N THR A 38 18.58 7.62 -16.91
CA THR A 38 17.34 7.12 -17.52
C THR A 38 17.38 7.21 -19.05
N ASP A 39 18.11 8.19 -19.57
CA ASP A 39 18.37 8.37 -21.00
C ASP A 39 19.83 8.81 -21.21
N PRO A 40 20.73 7.93 -21.71
CA PRO A 40 22.15 8.24 -21.85
C PRO A 40 22.43 9.30 -22.93
N THR A 41 21.46 9.62 -23.80
CA THR A 41 21.62 10.63 -24.85
C THR A 41 21.34 12.05 -24.34
N LYS A 42 20.71 12.18 -23.16
CA LYS A 42 20.38 13.46 -22.54
C LYS A 42 21.41 13.82 -21.47
N SER A 43 22.12 14.92 -21.69
CA SER A 43 23.12 15.44 -20.74
C SER A 43 22.58 15.65 -19.33
N GLY A 44 21.31 16.04 -19.19
CA GLY A 44 20.65 16.16 -17.89
C GLY A 44 20.59 14.83 -17.14
N SER A 45 20.19 13.74 -17.79
CA SER A 45 20.10 12.41 -17.17
C SER A 45 21.47 11.84 -16.84
N VAL A 46 22.46 12.03 -17.73
CA VAL A 46 23.86 11.66 -17.50
C VAL A 46 24.40 12.37 -16.25
N ARG A 47 24.19 13.68 -16.16
CA ARG A 47 24.61 14.46 -14.99
C ARG A 47 23.89 14.01 -13.72
N ALA A 48 22.56 13.80 -13.80
CA ALA A 48 21.77 13.33 -12.67
C ALA A 48 22.33 12.01 -12.09
N ALA A 49 22.69 11.05 -12.96
CA ALA A 49 23.30 9.80 -12.54
C ALA A 49 24.72 9.95 -11.98
N GLN A 50 25.55 10.81 -12.58
CA GLN A 50 26.93 11.06 -12.13
C GLN A 50 27.00 11.76 -10.77
N ASP A 51 26.03 12.62 -10.47
CA ASP A 51 26.00 13.38 -9.22
C ASP A 51 25.47 12.56 -8.03
N VAL A 52 24.79 11.43 -8.26
CA VAL A 52 24.36 10.52 -7.18
C VAL A 52 25.60 9.95 -6.47
N ARG A 53 25.60 10.07 -5.15
CA ARG A 53 26.63 9.52 -4.28
C ARG A 53 26.11 8.28 -3.60
N VAL A 54 26.98 7.28 -3.51
CA VAL A 54 26.73 6.03 -2.79
C VAL A 54 27.85 5.88 -1.78
N GLU A 55 27.49 5.89 -0.52
CA GLU A 55 28.42 5.84 0.61
C GLU A 55 28.00 4.71 1.55
N ARG A 56 28.97 4.09 2.22
CA ARG A 56 28.72 3.11 3.28
C ARG A 56 29.28 3.64 4.58
N ASP A 57 28.46 3.64 5.62
CA ASP A 57 28.84 3.98 6.98
C ASP A 57 28.46 2.82 7.91
N GLY A 58 29.48 2.13 8.44
CA GLY A 58 29.30 0.85 9.12
C GLY A 58 28.57 -0.16 8.23
N ASP A 59 27.38 -0.59 8.65
CA ASP A 59 26.53 -1.53 7.93
C ASP A 59 25.44 -0.85 7.08
N ALA A 60 25.32 0.48 7.15
CA ALA A 60 24.33 1.22 6.41
C ALA A 60 24.85 1.66 5.03
N VAL A 61 24.04 1.51 3.99
CA VAL A 61 24.32 2.05 2.65
C VAL A 61 23.44 3.28 2.42
N THR A 62 24.06 4.42 2.15
CA THR A 62 23.39 5.69 1.89
C THR A 62 23.56 6.08 0.43
N ILE A 63 22.45 6.29 -0.26
CA ILE A 63 22.39 6.76 -1.65
C ILE A 63 21.77 8.15 -1.62
N THR A 64 22.50 9.18 -2.03
CA THR A 64 22.05 10.57 -1.93
C THR A 64 22.34 11.34 -3.20
N TYR A 65 21.40 12.16 -3.61
CA TYR A 65 21.68 13.19 -4.61
C TYR A 65 21.97 14.54 -3.92
N PRO A 66 23.21 15.08 -4.04
CA PRO A 66 23.63 16.27 -3.31
C PRO A 66 23.04 17.58 -3.87
N GLY A 67 22.34 17.50 -5.00
CA GLY A 67 21.88 18.66 -5.73
C GLY A 67 20.58 19.27 -5.17
N SER A 68 20.47 20.60 -5.21
CA SER A 68 19.25 21.32 -4.84
C SER A 68 18.07 21.01 -5.77
N TRP A 69 16.87 20.84 -5.23
CA TRP A 69 15.62 20.66 -5.99
C TRP A 69 15.40 21.72 -7.10
N LYS A 70 15.99 22.91 -6.95
CA LYS A 70 15.90 24.02 -7.90
C LYS A 70 16.45 23.69 -9.29
N GLN A 71 17.37 22.73 -9.41
CA GLN A 71 17.90 22.36 -10.72
C GLN A 71 16.88 21.60 -11.58
N PHE A 72 15.84 21.00 -10.99
CA PHE A 72 14.80 20.30 -11.74
C PHE A 72 13.71 21.24 -12.31
N VAL A 73 13.72 22.52 -11.95
CA VAL A 73 12.76 23.54 -12.41
C VAL A 73 13.32 24.40 -13.56
N LEU A 74 14.59 24.20 -13.93
CA LEU A 74 15.25 24.93 -15.00
C LEU A 74 15.13 24.18 -16.34
N PRO A 75 14.89 24.87 -17.48
CA PRO A 75 14.51 24.27 -18.76
C PRO A 75 15.55 23.34 -19.41
N PHE A 76 16.74 23.16 -18.81
CA PHE A 76 17.85 22.38 -19.36
C PHE A 76 18.37 21.28 -18.42
N ALA A 77 17.70 21.03 -17.28
CA ALA A 77 18.20 20.15 -16.22
C ALA A 77 17.22 19.06 -15.74
N ALA A 78 16.16 18.78 -16.52
CA ALA A 78 15.15 17.76 -16.26
C ALA A 78 15.63 16.33 -16.58
N GLY A 79 16.80 15.94 -16.06
CA GLY A 79 17.29 14.57 -16.13
C GLY A 79 16.86 13.75 -14.92
N THR A 80 16.60 12.46 -15.13
CA THR A 80 16.39 11.51 -14.04
C THR A 80 17.43 10.38 -14.11
N ALA A 81 17.56 9.65 -13.01
CA ALA A 81 18.43 8.49 -12.91
C ALA A 81 17.61 7.26 -12.51
N ASN A 82 18.08 6.09 -12.94
CA ASN A 82 17.66 4.79 -12.45
C ASN A 82 18.69 4.31 -11.43
N VAL A 83 18.23 4.00 -10.23
CA VAL A 83 19.05 3.47 -9.14
C VAL A 83 18.56 2.06 -8.84
N THR A 84 19.36 1.07 -9.17
CA THR A 84 19.12 -0.32 -8.78
C THR A 84 19.91 -0.64 -7.53
N VAL A 85 19.25 -1.17 -6.51
CA VAL A 85 19.83 -1.62 -5.26
C VAL A 85 19.52 -3.10 -5.10
N GLU A 86 20.57 -3.87 -5.02
CA GLU A 86 20.56 -5.32 -5.04
C GLU A 86 21.07 -5.75 -3.66
N LEU A 87 20.22 -6.33 -2.80
CA LEU A 87 20.52 -6.49 -1.36
C LEU A 87 19.94 -7.79 -0.73
N PRO A 88 20.41 -8.22 0.45
CA PRO A 88 19.89 -9.41 1.13
C PRO A 88 18.42 -9.27 1.51
N ALA A 89 17.64 -10.35 1.38
CA ALA A 89 16.26 -10.39 1.84
C ALA A 89 16.14 -10.00 3.33
N GLY A 90 15.04 -9.32 3.68
CA GLY A 90 14.79 -8.79 5.02
C GLY A 90 15.48 -7.46 5.32
N SER A 91 16.20 -6.87 4.37
CA SER A 91 16.85 -5.56 4.56
C SER A 91 15.82 -4.44 4.68
N ASP A 92 16.24 -3.34 5.30
CA ASP A 92 15.41 -2.15 5.49
C ASP A 92 15.70 -1.12 4.41
N VAL A 93 14.66 -0.43 3.91
CA VAL A 93 14.80 0.64 2.93
C VAL A 93 14.05 1.89 3.39
N ARG A 94 14.74 3.03 3.50
CA ARG A 94 14.14 4.28 3.97
C ARG A 94 14.51 5.47 3.10
N GLY A 95 13.63 6.46 2.97
CA GLY A 95 13.93 7.77 2.38
C GLY A 95 12.93 8.25 1.34
N LYS A 96 13.43 8.88 0.28
CA LYS A 96 12.66 9.57 -0.76
C LYS A 96 13.12 9.20 -2.15
N ALA A 97 12.15 8.92 -3.00
CA ALA A 97 12.38 8.60 -4.41
C ALA A 97 11.30 9.24 -5.31
N GLY A 98 11.52 9.20 -6.62
CA GLY A 98 10.48 9.52 -7.59
C GLY A 98 9.46 8.39 -7.71
N ALA A 99 9.96 7.18 -7.94
CA ALA A 99 9.19 5.93 -8.02
C ALA A 99 9.95 4.80 -7.30
N LEU A 100 9.23 3.75 -6.90
CA LEU A 100 9.82 2.59 -6.23
C LEU A 100 9.27 1.30 -6.82
N LEU A 101 10.17 0.43 -7.28
CA LEU A 101 9.90 -0.98 -7.51
C LEU A 101 10.75 -1.77 -6.51
N ALA A 102 10.12 -2.59 -5.68
CA ALA A 102 10.78 -3.45 -4.72
C ALA A 102 10.33 -4.90 -4.94
N GLU A 103 11.27 -5.75 -5.32
CA GLU A 103 11.07 -7.17 -5.55
C GLU A 103 11.65 -7.98 -4.40
N GLY A 104 10.95 -9.06 -4.03
CA GLY A 104 11.33 -9.91 -2.90
C GLY A 104 10.89 -9.39 -1.54
N ALA A 105 11.41 -10.01 -0.48
CA ALA A 105 11.01 -9.74 0.90
C ALA A 105 11.90 -8.68 1.55
N LEU A 106 11.29 -7.59 2.01
CA LEU A 106 11.92 -6.52 2.77
C LEU A 106 11.46 -6.52 4.22
N GLY A 107 12.33 -6.04 5.12
CA GLY A 107 12.03 -5.86 6.53
C GLY A 107 11.16 -4.62 6.73
N VAL A 108 11.81 -3.49 7.00
CA VAL A 108 11.13 -2.19 7.14
C VAL A 108 11.27 -1.35 5.88
N VAL A 109 10.15 -0.85 5.36
CA VAL A 109 10.12 0.13 4.27
C VAL A 109 9.48 1.43 4.77
N ASP A 110 10.23 2.54 4.74
CA ASP A 110 9.72 3.88 5.04
C ASP A 110 10.05 4.84 3.89
N MET A 111 9.12 5.01 2.96
CA MET A 111 9.37 5.68 1.69
C MET A 111 8.37 6.80 1.42
N THR A 112 8.88 7.93 0.95
CA THR A 112 8.07 9.04 0.43
C THR A 112 8.35 9.24 -1.06
N LEU A 113 7.31 9.10 -1.88
CA LEU A 113 7.33 9.23 -3.33
C LEU A 113 6.59 10.48 -3.77
N SER A 114 7.21 11.23 -4.69
CA SER A 114 6.70 12.53 -5.14
C SER A 114 5.72 12.41 -6.32
N ALA A 115 6.09 11.68 -7.37
CA ALA A 115 5.35 11.68 -8.65
C ALA A 115 5.42 10.34 -9.42
N GLY A 116 5.64 9.23 -8.73
CA GLY A 116 5.77 7.91 -9.34
C GLY A 116 5.09 6.81 -8.54
N ASP A 117 4.87 5.68 -9.22
CA ASP A 117 4.22 4.52 -8.63
C ASP A 117 5.12 3.81 -7.62
N ALA A 118 4.48 3.19 -6.64
CA ALA A 118 5.11 2.25 -5.73
C ALA A 118 4.64 0.83 -6.07
N ARG A 119 5.58 -0.09 -6.28
CA ARG A 119 5.29 -1.52 -6.35
C ARG A 119 6.21 -2.25 -5.38
N LEU A 120 5.61 -2.97 -4.43
CA LEU A 120 6.34 -3.78 -3.45
C LEU A 120 5.74 -5.18 -3.42
N ASP A 121 6.59 -6.20 -3.32
CA ASP A 121 6.13 -7.58 -3.17
C ASP A 121 5.78 -7.87 -1.70
N ASP A 122 6.77 -8.22 -0.87
CA ASP A 122 6.55 -8.58 0.54
C ASP A 122 7.27 -7.62 1.48
N VAL A 123 6.54 -7.12 2.48
CA VAL A 123 7.08 -6.19 3.47
C VAL A 123 6.61 -6.57 4.87
N ASP A 124 7.52 -6.60 5.83
CA ASP A 124 7.17 -6.82 7.24
C ASP A 124 6.55 -5.55 7.87
N ARG A 125 7.25 -4.40 7.82
CA ARG A 125 6.71 -3.11 8.27
C ARG A 125 6.74 -2.06 7.17
N LEU A 126 5.59 -1.48 6.85
CA LEU A 126 5.45 -0.53 5.74
C LEU A 126 4.97 0.85 6.24
N THR A 127 5.68 1.89 5.84
CA THR A 127 5.21 3.29 5.85
C THR A 127 5.46 3.87 4.47
N LEU A 128 4.38 4.14 3.74
CA LEU A 128 4.47 4.58 2.35
C LEU A 128 3.62 5.83 2.13
N LYS A 129 4.26 6.89 1.63
CA LYS A 129 3.58 8.14 1.25
C LYS A 129 3.78 8.37 -0.24
N VAL A 130 2.71 8.37 -1.02
CA VAL A 130 2.74 8.66 -2.46
C VAL A 130 1.91 9.91 -2.73
N SER A 131 2.55 10.98 -3.16
CA SER A 131 1.84 12.23 -3.46
C SER A 131 1.01 12.12 -4.73
N ALA A 132 1.63 11.69 -5.83
CA ALA A 132 0.97 11.39 -7.09
C ALA A 132 1.55 10.10 -7.69
N GLY A 133 0.69 9.11 -7.92
CA GLY A 133 1.07 7.75 -8.29
C GLY A 133 0.20 6.72 -7.57
N SER A 134 0.14 5.51 -8.12
CA SER A 134 -0.54 4.38 -7.49
C SER A 134 0.40 3.57 -6.61
N ALA A 135 -0.15 2.91 -5.59
CA ALA A 135 0.59 2.00 -4.73
C ALA A 135 0.07 0.58 -4.91
N VAL A 136 0.97 -0.35 -5.24
CA VAL A 136 0.70 -1.78 -5.32
C VAL A 136 1.59 -2.50 -4.32
N VAL A 137 0.99 -3.20 -3.37
CA VAL A 137 1.69 -3.99 -2.36
C VAL A 137 1.20 -5.43 -2.46
N GLY A 138 2.10 -6.41 -2.53
CA GLY A 138 1.76 -7.83 -2.53
C GLY A 138 1.24 -8.25 -1.16
N ARG A 139 2.14 -8.37 -0.18
CA ARG A 139 1.82 -8.78 1.19
C ARG A 139 2.44 -7.86 2.22
N ALA A 140 1.62 -7.45 3.18
CA ALA A 140 2.00 -6.69 4.35
C ALA A 140 1.81 -7.55 5.60
N LEU A 141 2.92 -8.01 6.20
CA LEU A 141 2.87 -9.00 7.28
C LEU A 141 2.65 -8.36 8.65
N GLY A 142 3.24 -7.20 8.89
CA GLY A 142 3.14 -6.44 10.13
C GLY A 142 2.46 -5.09 9.93
N THR A 143 2.91 -4.09 10.70
CA THR A 143 2.28 -2.76 10.72
C THR A 143 2.42 -2.04 9.38
N THR A 144 1.31 -1.51 8.87
CA THR A 144 1.24 -0.85 7.56
C THR A 144 0.55 0.49 7.64
N ASP A 145 1.20 1.57 7.23
CA ASP A 145 0.58 2.88 6.98
C ASP A 145 0.84 3.29 5.53
N ILE A 146 -0.23 3.41 4.75
CA ILE A 146 -0.17 3.83 3.35
C ILE A 146 -0.98 5.11 3.19
N LYS A 147 -0.35 6.16 2.68
CA LYS A 147 -1.01 7.42 2.33
C LYS A 147 -0.79 7.73 0.86
N VAL A 148 -1.88 7.77 0.08
CA VAL A 148 -1.86 8.13 -1.34
C VAL A 148 -2.73 9.37 -1.59
N GLY A 149 -2.12 10.41 -2.16
CA GLY A 149 -2.81 11.66 -2.49
C GLY A 149 -3.61 11.54 -3.78
N ALA A 150 -2.93 11.22 -4.89
CA ALA A 150 -3.55 11.08 -6.20
C ALA A 150 -3.11 9.76 -6.87
N GLY A 151 -3.96 8.74 -6.80
CA GLY A 151 -3.73 7.44 -7.44
C GLY A 151 -4.44 6.31 -6.72
N SER A 152 -4.46 5.12 -7.31
CA SER A 152 -5.13 3.96 -6.72
C SER A 152 -4.24 3.24 -5.71
N VAL A 153 -4.86 2.54 -4.76
CA VAL A 153 -4.15 1.65 -3.83
C VAL A 153 -4.62 0.23 -4.06
N ARG A 154 -3.69 -0.69 -4.27
CA ARG A 154 -3.96 -2.12 -4.34
C ARG A 154 -3.05 -2.87 -3.38
N VAL A 155 -3.64 -3.58 -2.42
CA VAL A 155 -2.91 -4.47 -1.51
C VAL A 155 -3.41 -5.88 -1.71
N GLY A 156 -2.52 -6.86 -1.92
CA GLY A 156 -2.91 -8.26 -2.05
C GLY A 156 -3.39 -8.83 -0.73
N GLU A 157 -2.59 -8.69 0.32
CA GLU A 157 -2.85 -9.23 1.65
C GLU A 157 -2.34 -8.30 2.76
N ILE A 158 -3.17 -8.10 3.78
CA ILE A 158 -2.80 -7.44 5.04
C ILE A 158 -3.00 -8.44 6.17
N ALA A 159 -1.89 -8.94 6.72
CA ALA A 159 -1.92 -9.91 7.81
C ALA A 159 -1.87 -9.25 9.20
N GLY A 160 -1.16 -8.13 9.33
CA GLY A 160 -1.03 -7.35 10.56
C GLY A 160 -2.00 -6.17 10.64
N ASP A 161 -1.64 -5.16 11.43
CA ASP A 161 -2.43 -3.94 11.59
C ASP A 161 -2.10 -2.92 10.48
N GLY A 162 -3.13 -2.48 9.76
CA GLY A 162 -3.02 -1.60 8.60
C GLY A 162 -3.86 -0.33 8.72
N THR A 163 -3.34 0.76 8.17
CA THR A 163 -4.10 1.98 7.88
C THR A 163 -3.83 2.44 6.46
N ILE A 164 -4.88 2.62 5.66
CA ILE A 164 -4.80 3.12 4.30
C ILE A 164 -5.59 4.42 4.20
N ARG A 165 -4.95 5.49 3.75
CA ARG A 165 -5.58 6.78 3.46
C ARG A 165 -5.39 7.11 1.99
N ALA A 166 -6.47 7.08 1.23
CA ALA A 166 -6.47 7.41 -0.19
C ALA A 166 -7.44 8.55 -0.44
N SER A 167 -6.93 9.71 -0.86
CA SER A 167 -7.81 10.86 -1.14
C SER A 167 -8.57 10.66 -2.45
N ASN A 168 -7.88 10.19 -3.49
CA ASN A 168 -8.45 9.97 -4.81
C ASN A 168 -8.10 8.55 -5.27
N GLY A 169 -8.92 7.97 -6.15
CA GLY A 169 -8.68 6.65 -6.71
C GLY A 169 -9.21 5.50 -5.84
N THR A 170 -9.48 4.37 -6.49
CA THR A 170 -10.02 3.17 -5.85
C THR A 170 -9.00 2.56 -4.90
N THR A 171 -9.47 2.08 -3.76
CA THR A 171 -8.70 1.24 -2.84
C THR A 171 -9.19 -0.20 -2.96
N THR A 172 -8.30 -1.13 -3.27
CA THR A 172 -8.62 -2.57 -3.32
C THR A 172 -7.70 -3.33 -2.39
N VAL A 173 -8.28 -4.13 -1.48
CA VAL A 173 -7.52 -5.05 -0.62
C VAL A 173 -8.03 -6.47 -0.85
N GLY A 174 -7.14 -7.39 -1.24
CA GLY A 174 -7.53 -8.75 -1.60
C GLY A 174 -7.92 -9.61 -0.40
N SER A 175 -7.12 -9.59 0.66
CA SER A 175 -7.34 -10.37 1.88
C SER A 175 -6.91 -9.59 3.12
N VAL A 176 -7.70 -9.66 4.19
CA VAL A 176 -7.40 -9.06 5.49
C VAL A 176 -7.56 -10.13 6.56
N THR A 177 -6.51 -10.43 7.31
CA THR A 177 -6.58 -11.31 8.50
C THR A 177 -6.30 -10.59 9.81
N GLY A 178 -5.67 -9.41 9.75
CA GLY A 178 -5.42 -8.56 10.92
C GLY A 178 -6.49 -7.49 11.10
N SER A 179 -6.06 -6.30 11.52
CA SER A 179 -6.90 -5.12 11.64
C SER A 179 -6.65 -4.16 10.49
N LEU A 180 -7.67 -3.59 9.87
CA LEU A 180 -7.50 -2.61 8.79
C LEU A 180 -8.43 -1.41 8.98
N GLU A 181 -7.85 -0.22 8.99
CA GLU A 181 -8.58 1.04 8.81
C GLU A 181 -8.37 1.59 7.40
N VAL A 182 -9.45 1.84 6.66
CA VAL A 182 -9.42 2.48 5.34
C VAL A 182 -10.19 3.79 5.40
N VAL A 183 -9.55 4.88 4.96
CA VAL A 183 -10.18 6.19 4.80
C VAL A 183 -10.04 6.63 3.35
N GLY A 184 -11.17 6.58 2.64
CA GLY A 184 -11.32 7.09 1.28
C GLY A 184 -12.08 8.43 1.25
N ALA A 185 -11.86 9.23 0.20
CA ALA A 185 -12.72 10.40 -0.04
C ALA A 185 -13.57 10.24 -1.31
N HIS A 186 -12.95 10.02 -2.47
CA HIS A 186 -13.65 10.04 -3.77
C HIS A 186 -13.59 8.74 -4.58
N GLY A 187 -12.91 7.70 -4.10
CA GLY A 187 -12.80 6.43 -4.80
C GLY A 187 -13.40 5.28 -4.00
N ASP A 188 -13.93 4.27 -4.71
CA ASP A 188 -14.55 3.10 -4.08
C ASP A 188 -13.53 2.33 -3.24
N ILE A 189 -14.04 1.72 -2.18
CA ILE A 189 -13.27 0.80 -1.33
C ILE A 189 -13.79 -0.60 -1.60
N ALA A 190 -12.95 -1.48 -2.13
CA ALA A 190 -13.26 -2.87 -2.40
C ALA A 190 -12.37 -3.80 -1.56
N LEU A 191 -13.00 -4.62 -0.74
CA LEU A 191 -12.36 -5.63 0.09
C LEU A 191 -12.76 -7.01 -0.42
N GLY A 192 -11.79 -7.89 -0.64
CA GLY A 192 -12.00 -9.26 -1.07
C GLY A 192 -12.48 -10.13 0.09
N ARG A 193 -11.55 -10.84 0.72
CA ARG A 193 -11.81 -11.70 1.88
C ARG A 193 -11.43 -11.01 3.18
N VAL A 194 -12.29 -11.09 4.18
CA VAL A 194 -12.06 -10.51 5.51
C VAL A 194 -12.22 -11.58 6.58
N ARG A 195 -11.16 -11.77 7.37
CA ARG A 195 -11.06 -12.64 8.56
C ARG A 195 -10.43 -11.86 9.71
N GLY A 196 -11.07 -10.79 10.16
CA GLY A 196 -10.46 -9.86 11.10
C GLY A 196 -11.33 -8.63 11.36
N ALA A 197 -10.71 -7.54 11.80
CA ALA A 197 -11.41 -6.31 12.12
C ALA A 197 -11.18 -5.26 11.02
N VAL A 198 -12.23 -4.77 10.39
CA VAL A 198 -12.12 -3.72 9.37
C VAL A 198 -13.00 -2.53 9.70
N VAL A 199 -12.41 -1.34 9.60
CA VAL A 199 -13.13 -0.06 9.65
C VAL A 199 -12.90 0.67 8.34
N ALA A 200 -13.95 0.86 7.54
CA ALA A 200 -13.86 1.55 6.27
C ALA A 200 -14.76 2.79 6.25
N ARG A 201 -14.19 3.93 5.91
CA ARG A 201 -14.91 5.20 5.79
C ARG A 201 -14.70 5.82 4.42
N SER A 202 -15.78 6.26 3.80
CA SER A 202 -15.77 6.96 2.51
C SER A 202 -16.62 8.22 2.59
N ALA A 203 -16.21 9.29 1.90
CA ALA A 203 -17.02 10.51 1.83
C ALA A 203 -18.05 10.45 0.69
N HIS A 204 -17.64 10.00 -0.50
CA HIS A 204 -18.44 10.12 -1.72
C HIS A 204 -18.49 8.87 -2.62
N ALA A 205 -17.98 7.74 -2.14
CA ALA A 205 -17.90 6.51 -2.92
C ALA A 205 -18.44 5.30 -2.16
N GLY A 206 -18.71 4.21 -2.90
CA GLY A 206 -19.24 2.98 -2.35
C GLY A 206 -18.19 2.17 -1.58
N ILE A 207 -18.69 1.25 -0.75
CA ILE A 207 -17.86 0.29 -0.03
C ILE A 207 -18.38 -1.12 -0.33
N GLN A 208 -17.51 -1.97 -0.85
CA GLN A 208 -17.81 -3.36 -1.15
C GLN A 208 -16.94 -4.29 -0.33
N VAL A 209 -17.55 -5.26 0.33
CA VAL A 209 -16.90 -6.41 0.96
C VAL A 209 -17.42 -7.65 0.28
N ASN A 210 -16.57 -8.36 -0.45
CA ASN A 210 -17.00 -9.53 -1.21
C ASN A 210 -17.33 -10.70 -0.28
N ASP A 211 -16.41 -11.04 0.63
CA ASP A 211 -16.53 -12.20 1.51
C ASP A 211 -16.11 -11.82 2.94
N LEU A 212 -17.07 -11.63 3.83
CA LEU A 212 -16.85 -11.51 5.27
C LEU A 212 -16.95 -12.89 5.92
N GLU A 213 -15.81 -13.53 6.13
CA GLU A 213 -15.73 -14.90 6.62
C GLU A 213 -15.72 -14.99 8.15
N SER A 214 -15.13 -14.00 8.83
CA SER A 214 -15.13 -13.91 10.30
C SER A 214 -14.68 -12.53 10.78
N GLY A 215 -14.99 -12.21 12.04
CA GLY A 215 -14.56 -10.97 12.68
C GLY A 215 -15.60 -9.87 12.60
N SER A 216 -15.18 -8.62 12.42
CA SER A 216 -16.09 -7.47 12.49
C SER A 216 -15.79 -6.45 11.40
N VAL A 217 -16.83 -5.93 10.75
CA VAL A 217 -16.72 -4.81 9.81
C VAL A 217 -17.56 -3.63 10.26
N SER A 218 -16.97 -2.44 10.26
CA SER A 218 -17.65 -1.16 10.46
C SER A 218 -17.48 -0.30 9.23
N LEU A 219 -18.53 -0.17 8.43
CA LEU A 219 -18.53 0.50 7.14
C LEU A 219 -19.37 1.77 7.23
N THR A 220 -18.82 2.91 6.79
CA THR A 220 -19.54 4.17 6.81
C THR A 220 -19.29 4.96 5.53
N THR A 221 -20.35 5.40 4.86
CA THR A 221 -20.24 6.33 3.74
C THR A 221 -21.28 7.44 3.82
N SER A 222 -20.93 8.67 3.45
CA SER A 222 -21.93 9.75 3.39
C SER A 222 -22.74 9.69 2.10
N PHE A 223 -22.08 9.38 0.97
CA PHE A 223 -22.72 9.18 -0.32
C PHE A 223 -22.12 7.94 -0.98
N GLY A 224 -22.95 6.95 -1.28
CA GLY A 224 -22.54 5.70 -1.88
C GLY A 224 -23.30 4.51 -1.31
N SER A 225 -23.35 3.43 -2.08
CA SER A 225 -23.94 2.18 -1.64
C SER A 225 -22.91 1.33 -0.89
N ILE A 226 -23.39 0.50 0.04
CA ILE A 226 -22.58 -0.49 0.74
C ILE A 226 -23.07 -1.88 0.32
N GLU A 227 -22.15 -2.73 -0.11
CA GLU A 227 -22.43 -4.13 -0.40
C GLU A 227 -21.55 -5.04 0.45
N ILE A 228 -22.19 -6.00 1.13
CA ILE A 228 -21.51 -6.97 1.99
C ILE A 228 -21.94 -8.38 1.59
N GLY A 229 -20.99 -9.23 1.22
CA GLY A 229 -21.20 -10.66 1.08
C GLY A 229 -20.79 -11.41 2.34
N VAL A 230 -21.65 -12.31 2.81
CA VAL A 230 -21.41 -13.20 3.94
C VAL A 230 -21.47 -14.65 3.42
N PRO A 231 -20.34 -15.37 3.32
CA PRO A 231 -20.30 -16.74 2.80
C PRO A 231 -21.15 -17.73 3.60
N GLU A 232 -21.55 -18.85 2.99
CA GLU A 232 -22.27 -19.93 3.69
C GLU A 232 -21.49 -20.46 4.91
N GLY A 233 -22.21 -20.86 5.95
CA GLY A 233 -21.60 -21.32 7.21
C GLY A 233 -21.06 -20.20 8.11
N VAL A 234 -21.38 -18.94 7.80
CA VAL A 234 -21.11 -17.79 8.65
C VAL A 234 -22.43 -17.21 9.19
N ALA A 235 -22.51 -17.11 10.52
CA ALA A 235 -23.57 -16.43 11.24
C ALA A 235 -23.23 -14.93 11.38
N ALA A 236 -24.03 -14.07 10.75
CA ALA A 236 -23.79 -12.62 10.76
C ALA A 236 -24.80 -11.87 11.63
N HIS A 237 -24.30 -11.08 12.57
CA HIS A 237 -25.09 -10.09 13.29
C HIS A 237 -25.04 -8.75 12.56
N LEU A 238 -26.20 -8.20 12.20
CA LEU A 238 -26.32 -7.02 11.36
C LEU A 238 -26.88 -5.82 12.15
N ASP A 239 -26.13 -4.72 12.17
CA ASP A 239 -26.56 -3.38 12.55
C ASP A 239 -26.38 -2.46 11.34
N VAL A 240 -27.43 -2.36 10.51
CA VAL A 240 -27.38 -1.71 9.20
C VAL A 240 -28.43 -0.63 9.08
N ALA A 241 -28.02 0.57 8.66
CA ALA A 241 -28.91 1.73 8.56
C ALA A 241 -28.59 2.59 7.34
N SER A 242 -29.62 3.00 6.61
CA SER A 242 -29.53 3.97 5.52
C SER A 242 -30.47 5.13 5.83
N GLU A 243 -29.97 6.37 5.82
CA GLU A 243 -30.81 7.55 6.07
C GLU A 243 -31.69 7.86 4.84
N HIS A 244 -31.11 7.84 3.64
CA HIS A 244 -31.79 8.08 2.38
C HIS A 244 -31.48 7.00 1.35
N GLY A 245 -32.20 5.88 1.46
CA GLY A 245 -32.05 4.72 0.59
C GLY A 245 -32.79 3.51 1.12
N SER A 246 -32.43 2.31 0.65
CA SER A 246 -33.03 1.05 1.08
C SER A 246 -31.99 0.09 1.66
N VAL A 247 -32.42 -0.69 2.65
CA VAL A 247 -31.65 -1.81 3.18
C VAL A 247 -32.26 -3.10 2.66
N ARG A 248 -31.45 -3.93 2.00
CA ARG A 248 -31.86 -5.25 1.49
C ARG A 248 -30.99 -6.33 2.10
N ASN A 249 -31.56 -7.06 3.05
CA ASN A 249 -30.95 -8.27 3.58
C ASN A 249 -31.44 -9.49 2.79
N ARG A 250 -30.52 -10.21 2.15
CA ARG A 250 -30.78 -11.45 1.42
C ARG A 250 -30.23 -12.69 2.15
N LEU A 251 -29.82 -12.55 3.41
CA LEU A 251 -29.42 -13.68 4.24
C LEU A 251 -30.66 -14.41 4.76
N THR A 252 -30.58 -15.74 4.84
CA THR A 252 -31.59 -16.56 5.52
C THR A 252 -31.48 -16.32 7.03
N PRO A 253 -32.55 -15.89 7.72
CA PRO A 253 -32.53 -15.74 9.17
C PRO A 253 -32.24 -17.07 9.88
N THR A 254 -31.36 -17.04 10.88
CA THR A 254 -31.06 -18.17 11.76
C THR A 254 -31.23 -17.77 13.23
N ALA A 255 -31.48 -18.74 14.11
CA ALA A 255 -31.76 -18.49 15.54
C ALA A 255 -30.50 -18.11 16.36
N GLY A 256 -29.32 -18.19 15.74
CA GLY A 256 -28.03 -17.89 16.35
C GLY A 256 -26.93 -18.75 15.75
N PRO A 257 -25.66 -18.48 16.06
CA PRO A 257 -24.56 -19.37 15.67
C PRO A 257 -24.75 -20.74 16.31
N VAL A 258 -24.60 -21.80 15.52
CA VAL A 258 -24.46 -23.17 16.04
C VAL A 258 -23.06 -23.32 16.64
N GLU A 259 -22.84 -24.24 17.59
CA GLU A 259 -21.48 -24.60 18.02
C GLU A 259 -20.62 -24.93 16.78
N ASP A 260 -19.42 -24.35 16.70
CA ASP A 260 -18.46 -24.40 15.59
C ASP A 260 -18.77 -23.57 14.32
N GLU A 261 -19.78 -22.70 14.32
CA GLU A 261 -20.05 -21.77 13.21
C GLU A 261 -19.19 -20.50 13.30
N ALA A 262 -18.62 -20.05 12.19
CA ALA A 262 -17.89 -18.79 12.15
C ALA A 262 -18.86 -17.60 12.35
N THR A 263 -18.49 -16.64 13.19
CA THR A 263 -19.32 -15.46 13.47
C THR A 263 -18.75 -14.20 12.86
N ALA A 264 -19.64 -13.37 12.30
CA ALA A 264 -19.31 -12.07 11.77
C ALA A 264 -20.21 -10.96 12.33
N GLU A 265 -19.62 -9.83 12.69
CA GLU A 265 -20.35 -8.62 13.07
C GLU A 265 -20.30 -7.60 11.94
N VAL A 266 -21.46 -7.07 11.57
CA VAL A 266 -21.59 -6.08 10.50
C VAL A 266 -22.27 -4.84 11.05
N ARG A 267 -21.52 -3.74 11.09
CA ARG A 267 -22.06 -2.40 11.28
C ARG A 267 -21.92 -1.63 9.97
N ALA A 268 -23.02 -1.23 9.35
CA ALA A 268 -22.96 -0.46 8.10
C ALA A 268 -23.93 0.73 8.13
N THR A 269 -23.42 1.92 7.81
CA THR A 269 -24.25 3.12 7.76
C THR A 269 -23.98 3.93 6.50
N THR A 270 -25.04 4.32 5.79
CA THR A 270 -24.94 5.26 4.66
C THR A 270 -25.91 6.43 4.82
N GLY A 271 -25.45 7.63 4.48
CA GLY A 271 -26.31 8.83 4.41
C GLY A 271 -27.23 8.77 3.19
N TYR A 272 -26.63 8.61 2.00
CA TYR A 272 -27.34 8.49 0.73
C TYR A 272 -26.82 7.29 -0.07
N GLY A 273 -27.65 6.27 -0.23
CA GLY A 273 -27.31 5.06 -0.97
C GLY A 273 -28.03 3.83 -0.44
N ASP A 274 -27.90 2.72 -1.14
CA ASP A 274 -28.49 1.45 -0.69
C ASP A 274 -27.48 0.62 0.09
N ILE A 275 -27.97 -0.18 1.05
CA ILE A 275 -27.17 -1.23 1.70
C ILE A 275 -27.70 -2.59 1.26
N VAL A 276 -26.84 -3.43 0.69
CA VAL A 276 -27.18 -4.79 0.30
C VAL A 276 -26.31 -5.77 1.06
N VAL A 277 -26.94 -6.68 1.79
CA VAL A 277 -26.27 -7.83 2.42
C VAL A 277 -26.70 -9.08 1.66
N ARG A 278 -25.74 -9.86 1.15
CA ARG A 278 -26.01 -11.03 0.31
C ARG A 278 -25.19 -12.26 0.71
N ARG A 279 -25.63 -13.43 0.24
CA ARG A 279 -24.77 -14.60 0.08
C ARG A 279 -24.06 -14.48 -1.28
N PRO A 280 -22.72 -14.47 -1.35
CA PRO A 280 -21.96 -14.52 -2.60
C PRO A 280 -22.07 -15.87 -3.32
#